data_AF-A0A8T1YI08-F1
#
_entry.id   AF-A0A8T1YI08-F1
#
_cell.length_a   1.000
_cell.length_b   1.000
_cell.length_c   1.000
_cell.angle_alpha   90.00
_cell.angle_beta   90.00
_cell.angle_gamma   90.00
#
_symmetry.space_group_name_H-M   'P 1'
#
loop_
_entity.id
_entity.type
_entity.pdbx_description
1 polymer ?
#
loop_
_entity_poly.entity_id
_entity_poly.type
_entity_poly.pdbx_seq_one_letter_code
_entity_poly.pdbx_strand_id
1 'polypeptide(L)'
;MSSIMKPKELLSVTRANVKVLAHILEIIPVGTFSQIMATTPNSGIKVEEVLEAVYARWRVSRHVQDSLKGTDWEKKMCHMRDQGCCETCWAVVVSELISALLFVEGIDKEYTEYSIQELVDFADPSKAGTHKDRKHYCYTLSIGKGLDYVLKHGLQKAIHRKYVGCRPKSEIPARSTVDLAHITRVDRLSFPEALIRLKRQPIGASLYIFTPDYVNTKGGVYRGPMEKESKLEGVHAVSILGVTEEKGEMLFKVKSTHGDRVGVDGYLKVSMEVMLVQIPKKGTLPDGKFEKPTPLIHRFCCPTIIPKAKGESSAMQCD
;
A
#
# COMPACT_ATOMS: atom_id res chain seq x y z
N MET A 1 -15.78 31.26 30.83
CA MET A 1 -14.46 30.82 31.33
C MET A 1 -14.39 29.31 31.25
N SER A 2 -13.30 28.84 30.66
CA SER A 2 -12.91 27.44 30.44
C SER A 2 -13.08 26.54 31.67
N SER A 3 -13.53 25.31 31.46
CA SER A 3 -12.95 24.17 32.16
C SER A 3 -13.05 22.91 31.30
N ILE A 4 -11.87 22.49 30.83
CA ILE A 4 -11.52 21.24 30.17
C ILE A 4 -11.82 20.06 31.13
N MET A 5 -12.51 19.03 30.66
CA MET A 5 -12.78 17.82 31.46
C MET A 5 -11.73 16.73 31.19
N LYS A 6 -11.16 16.21 32.29
CA LYS A 6 -10.06 15.24 32.36
C LYS A 6 -10.57 13.78 32.48
N PRO A 7 -9.69 12.75 32.30
CA PRO A 7 -10.00 11.32 32.08
C PRO A 7 -10.74 10.51 33.18
N LYS A 8 -11.62 11.11 33.97
CA LYS A 8 -12.43 10.44 35.02
C LYS A 8 -13.90 10.19 34.63
N GLU A 9 -14.33 10.51 33.41
CA GLU A 9 -15.72 10.36 32.98
C GLU A 9 -16.13 8.94 32.53
N LEU A 10 -15.54 7.90 33.11
CA LEU A 10 -16.08 6.54 32.96
C LEU A 10 -17.25 6.26 33.93
N LEU A 11 -17.61 7.20 34.83
CA LEU A 11 -18.58 6.97 35.92
C LEU A 11 -19.72 8.01 36.02
N SER A 12 -20.14 8.63 34.92
CA SER A 12 -21.43 9.33 34.85
C SER A 12 -22.23 8.89 33.63
N VAL A 13 -22.65 7.63 33.62
CA VAL A 13 -23.54 7.11 32.58
C VAL A 13 -24.96 7.60 32.87
N THR A 14 -25.40 8.65 32.18
CA THR A 14 -26.79 9.13 32.24
C THR A 14 -27.74 8.13 31.57
N ARG A 15 -29.05 8.17 31.87
CA ARG A 15 -30.05 7.29 31.22
C ARG A 15 -30.07 7.44 29.69
N ALA A 16 -29.75 8.62 29.17
CA ALA A 16 -29.58 8.87 27.74
C ALA A 16 -28.34 8.11 27.20
N ASN A 17 -27.22 8.17 27.92
CA ASN A 17 -26.00 7.44 27.56
C ASN A 17 -26.20 5.92 27.58
N VAL A 18 -26.98 5.39 28.53
CA VAL A 18 -27.32 3.95 28.56
C VAL A 18 -28.15 3.54 27.33
N LYS A 19 -29.16 4.33 26.94
CA LYS A 19 -30.00 4.02 25.78
C LYS A 19 -29.21 4.07 24.47
N VAL A 20 -28.36 5.08 24.31
CA VAL A 20 -27.48 5.19 23.14
C VAL A 20 -26.51 4.02 23.08
N LEU A 21 -25.90 3.64 24.20
CA LEU A 21 -25.00 2.49 24.26
C LEU A 21 -25.73 1.19 23.94
N ALA A 22 -26.93 0.98 24.49
CA ALA A 22 -27.74 -0.20 24.18
C ALA A 22 -28.02 -0.31 22.67
N HIS A 23 -28.42 0.79 22.02
CA HIS A 23 -28.67 0.80 20.58
C HIS A 23 -27.41 0.55 19.75
N ILE A 24 -26.25 1.08 20.15
CA ILE A 24 -24.98 0.78 19.48
C ILE A 24 -24.66 -0.73 19.59
N LEU A 25 -24.89 -1.32 20.76
CA LEU A 25 -24.60 -2.73 21.03
C LEU A 25 -25.59 -3.70 20.36
N GLU A 26 -26.76 -3.22 19.93
CA GLU A 26 -27.65 -3.97 19.03
C GLU A 26 -27.06 -4.13 17.62
N ILE A 27 -26.19 -3.20 17.20
CA ILE A 27 -25.61 -3.14 15.85
C ILE A 27 -24.19 -3.70 15.83
N ILE A 28 -23.36 -3.33 16.81
CA ILE A 28 -21.95 -3.67 16.89
C ILE A 28 -21.72 -4.56 18.12
N PRO A 29 -21.26 -5.81 17.96
CA PRO A 29 -20.95 -6.68 19.09
C PRO A 29 -19.99 -6.02 20.07
N VAL A 30 -20.20 -6.24 21.37
CA VAL A 30 -19.42 -5.61 22.47
C VAL A 30 -17.91 -5.75 22.27
N GLY A 31 -17.44 -6.94 21.85
CA GLY A 31 -16.03 -7.18 21.57
C GLY A 31 -15.49 -6.30 20.43
N THR A 32 -16.20 -6.23 19.31
CA THR A 32 -15.88 -5.36 18.17
C THR A 32 -15.90 -3.89 18.58
N PHE A 33 -16.92 -3.46 19.32
CA PHE A 33 -17.02 -2.08 19.81
C PHE A 33 -15.84 -1.70 20.70
N SER A 34 -15.44 -2.60 21.61
CA SER A 34 -14.29 -2.39 22.50
C SER A 34 -12.98 -2.22 21.72
N GLN A 35 -12.78 -3.02 20.67
CA GLN A 35 -11.64 -2.87 19.77
C GLN A 35 -11.65 -1.54 19.01
N ILE A 36 -12.83 -1.10 18.53
CA ILE A 36 -12.98 0.21 17.87
C ILE A 36 -12.57 1.33 18.83
N MET A 37 -13.10 1.33 20.05
CA MET A 37 -12.82 2.36 21.05
C MET A 37 -11.34 2.38 21.47
N ALA A 38 -10.67 1.23 21.48
CA ALA A 38 -9.22 1.15 21.75
C ALA A 38 -8.36 1.88 20.70
N THR A 39 -8.89 2.16 19.51
CA THR A 39 -8.19 2.97 18.50
C THR A 39 -8.34 4.48 18.69
N THR A 40 -9.07 4.92 19.73
CA THR A 40 -9.38 6.33 20.00
C THR A 40 -9.97 7.06 18.77
N PRO A 41 -11.18 6.69 18.31
CA PRO A 41 -11.83 7.32 17.16
C PRO A 41 -11.91 8.84 17.31
N ASN A 42 -11.58 9.58 16.26
CA ASN A 42 -11.72 11.05 16.20
C ASN A 42 -12.94 11.50 15.39
N SER A 43 -13.73 10.54 14.91
CA SER A 43 -14.98 10.76 14.18
C SER A 43 -16.08 9.86 14.73
N GLY A 44 -17.32 10.11 14.31
CA GLY A 44 -18.39 9.12 14.46
C GLY A 44 -18.05 7.80 13.74
N ILE A 45 -18.58 6.70 14.28
CA ILE A 45 -18.50 5.37 13.69
C ILE A 45 -19.67 5.22 12.72
N LYS A 46 -19.38 4.92 11.46
CA LYS A 46 -20.39 4.64 10.43
C LYS A 46 -20.48 3.14 10.21
N VAL A 47 -21.70 2.63 10.12
CA VAL A 47 -21.97 1.23 9.78
C VAL A 47 -22.41 1.19 8.32
N GLU A 48 -21.57 0.59 7.48
CA GLU A 48 -21.75 0.48 6.05
C GLU A 48 -22.22 -0.96 5.74
N GLU A 49 -23.51 -1.12 5.42
CA GLU A 49 -24.05 -2.38 4.90
C GLU A 49 -23.83 -2.45 3.40
N VAL A 50 -22.98 -3.38 2.98
CA VAL A 50 -22.58 -3.57 1.58
C VAL A 50 -22.96 -4.97 1.10
N LEU A 51 -22.85 -5.25 -0.19
CA LEU A 51 -23.34 -6.49 -0.84
C LEU A 51 -23.15 -7.78 -0.04
N GLU A 52 -21.92 -8.03 0.42
CA GLU A 52 -21.53 -9.32 1.03
C GLU A 52 -21.09 -9.18 2.49
N ALA A 53 -21.10 -7.97 3.06
CA ALA A 53 -20.54 -7.70 4.37
C ALA A 53 -21.14 -6.45 5.04
N VAL A 54 -20.88 -6.31 6.34
CA VAL A 54 -21.15 -5.08 7.07
C VAL A 54 -19.85 -4.59 7.68
N TYR A 55 -19.52 -3.32 7.48
CA TYR A 55 -18.30 -2.71 8.02
C TYR A 55 -18.62 -1.58 8.98
N ALA A 56 -17.96 -1.56 10.13
CA ALA A 56 -17.79 -0.32 10.88
C ALA A 56 -16.60 0.45 10.31
N ARG A 57 -16.78 1.75 10.06
CA ARG A 57 -15.79 2.66 9.50
C ARG A 57 -15.71 3.93 10.33
N TRP A 58 -14.51 4.35 10.68
CA TRP A 58 -14.26 5.58 11.43
C TRP A 58 -12.89 6.13 11.09
N ARG A 59 -12.57 7.32 11.59
CA ARG A 59 -11.25 7.93 11.47
C ARG A 59 -10.54 7.96 12.82
N VAL A 60 -9.21 7.91 12.76
CA VAL A 60 -8.30 8.12 13.89
C VAL A 60 -7.36 9.28 13.58
N SER A 61 -6.92 9.99 14.61
CA SER A 61 -5.96 11.08 14.39
C SER A 61 -4.59 10.51 14.03
N ARG A 62 -3.99 11.03 12.96
CA ARG A 62 -2.61 10.72 12.56
C ARG A 62 -1.77 11.97 12.68
N HIS A 63 -0.74 11.90 13.53
CA HIS A 63 0.25 12.98 13.58
C HIS A 63 1.21 12.87 12.40
N VAL A 64 1.15 13.85 11.50
CA VAL A 64 2.09 14.02 10.39
C VAL A 64 2.92 15.26 10.69
N GLN A 65 4.25 15.13 10.69
CA GLN A 65 5.14 16.27 10.89
C GLN A 65 4.97 17.26 9.73
N ASP A 66 4.96 18.56 9.99
CA ASP A 66 4.74 19.57 8.95
C ASP A 66 5.75 19.47 7.79
N SER A 67 7.00 19.09 8.08
CA SER A 67 8.03 18.81 7.06
C SER A 67 7.69 17.71 6.04
N LEU A 68 6.64 16.91 6.28
CA LEU A 68 6.14 15.90 5.34
C LEU A 68 4.98 16.41 4.48
N LYS A 69 4.31 17.49 4.91
CA LYS A 69 3.19 18.06 4.17
C LYS A 69 3.74 18.68 2.88
N GLY A 70 3.25 18.20 1.74
CA GLY A 70 3.72 18.66 0.43
C GLY A 70 4.96 17.92 -0.11
N THR A 71 5.46 16.90 0.58
CA THR A 71 6.35 15.91 -0.06
C THR A 71 5.60 15.30 -1.23
N ASP A 72 6.16 15.38 -2.43
CA ASP A 72 5.57 14.83 -3.63
C ASP A 72 6.65 14.33 -4.59
N TRP A 73 6.72 13.01 -4.74
CA TRP A 73 7.65 12.34 -5.64
C TRP A 73 7.15 12.23 -7.07
N GLU A 74 5.92 12.67 -7.38
CA GLU A 74 5.33 12.51 -8.71
C GLU A 74 6.25 13.00 -9.83
N LYS A 75 6.78 14.23 -9.74
CA LYS A 75 7.64 14.79 -10.80
C LYS A 75 8.93 14.02 -11.02
N LYS A 76 9.38 13.23 -10.04
CA LYS A 76 10.60 12.42 -10.11
C LYS A 76 10.31 11.00 -10.54
N MET A 77 9.11 10.49 -10.24
CA MET A 77 8.69 9.18 -10.72
C MET A 77 8.15 9.35 -12.13
N CYS A 78 8.90 8.85 -13.12
CA CYS A 78 8.53 8.89 -14.53
C CYS A 78 7.12 8.31 -14.81
N HIS A 79 6.73 8.31 -16.09
CA HIS A 79 5.39 8.02 -16.61
C HIS A 79 4.58 6.91 -15.90
N MET A 80 3.25 7.01 -16.04
CA MET A 80 2.32 6.05 -15.48
C MET A 80 2.56 4.65 -16.04
N ARG A 81 2.53 3.63 -15.17
CA ARG A 81 2.68 2.23 -15.58
C ARG A 81 1.37 1.48 -15.38
N ASP A 82 1.06 0.61 -16.33
CA ASP A 82 -0.15 -0.22 -16.30
C ASP A 82 0.23 -1.70 -16.31
N GLN A 83 -0.27 -2.43 -15.31
CA GLN A 83 -0.10 -3.87 -15.23
C GLN A 83 -0.93 -4.63 -16.27
N GLY A 84 -1.92 -3.99 -16.90
CA GLY A 84 -2.85 -4.59 -17.83
C GLY A 84 -3.88 -5.48 -17.12
N CYS A 85 -4.13 -6.67 -17.69
CA CYS A 85 -5.03 -7.69 -17.13
C CYS A 85 -4.30 -8.74 -16.27
N CYS A 86 -3.00 -8.57 -15.99
CA CYS A 86 -2.20 -9.51 -15.21
C CYS A 86 -2.10 -9.07 -13.74
N GLU A 87 -1.97 -10.03 -12.80
CA GLU A 87 -1.83 -9.76 -11.35
C GLU A 87 -0.39 -9.35 -10.96
N THR A 88 0.16 -8.34 -11.62
CA THR A 88 1.59 -7.97 -11.53
C THR A 88 1.84 -6.64 -10.81
N CYS A 89 0.83 -6.07 -10.14
CA CYS A 89 0.93 -4.82 -9.37
C CYS A 89 2.20 -4.74 -8.49
N TRP A 90 2.53 -5.84 -7.81
CA TRP A 90 3.70 -5.91 -6.94
C TRP A 90 5.02 -5.73 -7.71
N ALA A 91 5.13 -6.26 -8.92
CA ALA A 91 6.32 -6.17 -9.76
C ALA A 91 6.47 -4.75 -10.32
N VAL A 92 5.34 -4.11 -10.67
CA VAL A 92 5.30 -2.69 -11.07
C VAL A 92 5.86 -1.83 -9.94
N VAL A 93 5.31 -1.95 -8.73
CA VAL A 93 5.76 -1.17 -7.56
C VAL A 93 7.22 -1.45 -7.22
N VAL A 94 7.67 -2.70 -7.21
CA VAL A 94 9.09 -3.03 -6.94
C VAL A 94 10.00 -2.34 -7.94
N SER A 95 9.71 -2.44 -9.25
CA SER A 95 10.51 -1.78 -10.29
C SER A 95 10.52 -0.26 -10.12
N GLU A 96 9.37 0.34 -9.82
CA GLU A 96 9.25 1.77 -9.54
C GLU A 96 10.10 2.22 -8.35
N LEU A 97 10.09 1.48 -7.25
CA LEU A 97 10.87 1.80 -6.06
C LEU A 97 12.38 1.67 -6.30
N ILE A 98 12.82 0.69 -7.10
CA ILE A 98 14.23 0.55 -7.50
C ILE A 98 14.65 1.73 -8.38
N SER A 99 13.86 2.05 -9.39
CA SER A 99 14.11 3.17 -10.30
C SER A 99 14.21 4.50 -9.53
N ALA A 100 13.27 4.75 -8.61
CA ALA A 100 13.26 5.94 -7.78
C ALA A 100 14.46 6.00 -6.82
N LEU A 101 14.81 4.89 -6.16
CA LEU A 101 15.96 4.85 -5.25
C LEU A 101 17.25 5.21 -5.98
N LEU A 102 17.53 4.55 -7.11
CA LEU A 102 18.79 4.74 -7.84
C LEU A 102 18.94 6.15 -8.39
N PHE A 103 17.84 6.74 -8.84
CA PHE A 103 17.81 8.13 -9.27
C PHE A 103 18.01 9.10 -8.10
N VAL A 104 17.31 8.89 -6.97
CA VAL A 104 17.41 9.75 -5.78
C VAL A 104 18.80 9.72 -5.16
N GLU A 105 19.44 8.56 -5.12
CA GLU A 105 20.80 8.39 -4.61
C GLU A 105 21.88 8.83 -5.62
N GLY A 106 21.48 9.30 -6.82
CA GLY A 106 22.39 9.79 -7.86
C GLY A 106 23.26 8.70 -8.49
N ILE A 107 22.89 7.43 -8.34
CA ILE A 107 23.55 6.28 -8.97
C ILE A 107 23.21 6.29 -10.46
N ASP A 108 21.92 6.43 -10.76
CA ASP A 108 21.47 6.73 -12.11
C ASP A 108 21.40 8.25 -12.30
N LYS A 109 22.03 8.74 -13.38
CA LYS A 109 22.02 10.17 -13.72
C LYS A 109 20.65 10.66 -14.19
N GLU A 110 19.86 9.75 -14.75
CA GLU A 110 18.50 9.98 -15.24
C GLU A 110 17.56 8.93 -14.62
N TYR A 111 16.25 9.15 -14.69
CA TYR A 111 15.31 8.14 -14.20
C TYR A 111 15.31 6.93 -15.14
N THR A 112 16.01 5.86 -14.75
CA THR A 112 16.08 4.61 -15.50
C THR A 112 14.95 3.69 -15.13
N GLU A 113 14.27 3.15 -16.14
CA GLU A 113 13.25 2.13 -15.92
C GLU A 113 13.86 0.74 -15.70
N TYR A 114 13.49 0.08 -14.61
CA TYR A 114 13.87 -1.31 -14.35
C TYR A 114 12.80 -2.32 -14.77
N SER A 115 13.19 -3.56 -15.07
CA SER A 115 12.32 -4.54 -15.71
C SER A 115 11.25 -5.09 -14.77
N ILE A 116 9.98 -4.76 -15.05
CA ILE A 116 8.82 -5.44 -14.44
C ILE A 116 8.79 -6.91 -14.85
N GLN A 117 9.08 -7.19 -16.12
CA GLN A 117 8.99 -8.54 -16.68
C GLN A 117 9.95 -9.51 -16.00
N GLU A 118 11.16 -9.06 -15.64
CA GLU A 118 12.11 -9.93 -14.93
C GLU A 118 11.54 -10.43 -13.61
N LEU A 119 10.92 -9.53 -12.84
CA LEU A 119 10.30 -9.88 -11.57
C LEU A 119 9.19 -10.92 -11.78
N VAL A 120 8.32 -10.68 -12.76
CA VAL A 120 7.24 -11.62 -13.10
C VAL A 120 7.80 -12.99 -13.47
N ASP A 121 8.82 -13.04 -14.32
CA ASP A 121 9.34 -14.32 -14.80
C ASP A 121 10.13 -15.12 -13.75
N PHE A 122 10.84 -14.43 -12.83
CA PHE A 122 11.89 -15.08 -12.03
C PHE A 122 11.76 -14.94 -10.51
N ALA A 123 10.93 -14.03 -9.98
CA ALA A 123 10.88 -13.84 -8.52
C ALA A 123 10.32 -15.05 -7.78
N ASP A 124 9.26 -15.65 -8.29
CA ASP A 124 8.69 -16.89 -7.75
C ASP A 124 7.97 -17.69 -8.85
N PRO A 125 8.70 -18.30 -9.81
CA PRO A 125 8.10 -19.03 -10.93
C PRO A 125 7.31 -20.27 -10.49
N SER A 126 7.44 -20.71 -9.23
CA SER A 126 6.64 -21.80 -8.66
C SER A 126 5.17 -21.41 -8.47
N LYS A 127 4.88 -20.11 -8.36
CA LYS A 127 3.52 -19.57 -8.27
C LYS A 127 2.90 -19.26 -9.62
N ALA A 128 3.69 -19.27 -10.69
CA ALA A 128 3.18 -19.00 -12.01
C ALA A 128 2.27 -20.15 -12.48
N GLY A 129 1.16 -19.81 -13.14
CA GLY A 129 0.23 -20.81 -13.69
C GLY A 129 -0.68 -21.49 -12.65
N THR A 130 -0.74 -20.98 -11.41
CA THR A 130 -1.74 -21.40 -10.42
C THR A 130 -3.14 -20.81 -10.70
N HIS A 131 -3.28 -19.97 -11.72
CA HIS A 131 -4.57 -19.48 -12.17
C HIS A 131 -5.38 -20.61 -12.80
N LYS A 132 -6.70 -20.60 -12.55
CA LYS A 132 -7.65 -21.51 -13.20
C LYS A 132 -7.60 -21.39 -14.72
N ASP A 133 -7.32 -20.19 -15.22
CA ASP A 133 -7.01 -19.96 -16.62
C ASP A 133 -5.53 -20.26 -16.90
N ARG A 134 -5.28 -21.44 -17.49
CA ARG A 134 -3.93 -21.93 -17.82
C ARG A 134 -3.21 -21.08 -18.88
N LYS A 135 -3.84 -20.02 -19.41
CA LYS A 135 -3.26 -19.10 -20.38
C LYS A 135 -2.45 -17.95 -19.76
N HIS A 136 -2.50 -17.76 -18.44
CA HIS A 136 -1.84 -16.64 -17.75
C HIS A 136 -0.68 -17.11 -16.83
N TYR A 137 0.51 -16.54 -17.03
CA TYR A 137 1.72 -16.82 -16.24
C TYR A 137 1.94 -15.83 -15.07
N CYS A 138 1.05 -14.85 -14.88
CA CYS A 138 1.15 -13.96 -13.73
C CYS A 138 0.80 -14.64 -12.41
N TYR A 139 1.19 -14.02 -11.31
CA TYR A 139 0.86 -14.44 -9.96
C TYR A 139 1.01 -13.29 -8.97
N THR A 140 0.36 -13.42 -7.82
CA THR A 140 0.52 -12.48 -6.71
C THR A 140 1.77 -12.74 -5.88
N LEU A 141 2.46 -11.66 -5.55
CA LEU A 141 3.53 -11.64 -4.58
C LEU A 141 3.45 -10.34 -3.76
N SER A 142 4.03 -10.33 -2.57
CA SER A 142 4.17 -9.08 -1.80
C SER A 142 5.34 -8.26 -2.33
N ILE A 143 5.24 -6.93 -2.29
CA ILE A 143 6.35 -6.00 -2.64
C ILE A 143 7.65 -6.40 -1.93
N GLY A 144 7.60 -6.69 -0.63
CA GLY A 144 8.77 -7.09 0.16
C GLY A 144 9.50 -8.31 -0.40
N LYS A 145 8.77 -9.36 -0.79
CA LYS A 145 9.37 -10.55 -1.44
C LYS A 145 9.97 -10.24 -2.81
N GLY A 146 9.34 -9.35 -3.59
CA GLY A 146 9.92 -8.88 -4.84
C GLY A 146 11.22 -8.08 -4.62
N LEU A 147 11.27 -7.24 -3.57
CA LEU A 147 12.50 -6.56 -3.17
C LEU A 147 13.56 -7.55 -2.65
N ASP A 148 13.18 -8.60 -1.92
CA ASP A 148 14.11 -9.66 -1.48
C ASP A 148 14.74 -10.38 -2.68
N TYR A 149 13.98 -10.58 -3.77
CA TYR A 149 14.53 -11.08 -5.03
C TYR A 149 15.58 -10.13 -5.60
N VAL A 150 15.30 -8.82 -5.67
CA VAL A 150 16.26 -7.82 -6.18
C VAL A 150 17.51 -7.75 -5.31
N LEU A 151 17.37 -7.85 -3.98
CA LEU A 151 18.49 -7.90 -3.04
C LEU A 151 19.42 -9.09 -3.36
N LYS A 152 18.87 -10.25 -3.65
CA LYS A 152 19.64 -11.48 -3.89
C LYS A 152 20.20 -11.60 -5.31
N HIS A 153 19.44 -11.15 -6.30
CA HIS A 153 19.71 -11.45 -7.71
C HIS A 153 20.05 -10.23 -8.55
N GLY A 154 19.76 -9.02 -8.07
CA GLY A 154 19.78 -7.79 -8.85
C GLY A 154 18.61 -7.71 -9.84
N LEU A 155 18.49 -6.57 -10.54
CA LEU A 155 17.41 -6.32 -11.49
C LEU A 155 17.92 -5.67 -12.77
N GLN A 156 17.53 -6.19 -13.94
CA GLN A 156 17.89 -5.61 -15.24
C GLN A 156 17.08 -4.35 -15.52
N LYS A 157 17.64 -3.47 -16.36
CA LYS A 157 16.91 -2.36 -16.97
C LYS A 157 15.80 -2.88 -17.89
N ALA A 158 14.71 -2.13 -17.99
CA ALA A 158 13.55 -2.47 -18.82
C ALA A 158 13.89 -2.58 -20.31
N ILE A 159 14.88 -1.84 -20.80
CA ILE A 159 15.35 -1.92 -22.19
C ILE A 159 15.86 -3.31 -22.58
N HIS A 160 16.39 -4.08 -21.63
CA HIS A 160 16.89 -5.43 -21.86
C HIS A 160 15.81 -6.49 -21.72
N ARG A 161 14.71 -6.18 -21.01
CA ARG A 161 13.58 -7.08 -20.82
C ARG A 161 12.29 -6.29 -20.66
N LYS A 162 11.70 -5.91 -21.80
CA LYS A 162 10.46 -5.11 -21.86
C LYS A 162 9.29 -5.85 -21.24
N TYR A 163 8.35 -5.08 -20.67
CA TYR A 163 7.12 -5.63 -20.13
C TYR A 163 6.19 -6.06 -21.27
N VAL A 164 5.84 -7.34 -21.28
CA VAL A 164 4.91 -7.95 -22.24
C VAL A 164 3.71 -8.60 -21.54
N GLY A 165 3.63 -8.45 -20.22
CA GLY A 165 2.61 -9.07 -19.40
C GLY A 165 2.81 -10.57 -19.27
N CYS A 166 1.72 -11.31 -19.39
CA CYS A 166 1.69 -12.75 -19.22
C CYS A 166 2.20 -13.45 -20.49
N ARG A 167 3.16 -14.37 -20.35
CA ARG A 167 3.65 -15.22 -21.45
C ARG A 167 3.84 -16.68 -21.01
N PRO A 168 3.69 -17.67 -21.90
CA PRO A 168 3.98 -19.06 -21.58
C PRO A 168 5.39 -19.27 -21.03
N LYS A 169 5.56 -20.24 -20.11
CA LYS A 169 6.85 -20.56 -19.51
C LYS A 169 7.93 -20.90 -20.56
N SER A 170 7.52 -21.56 -21.64
CA SER A 170 8.40 -21.94 -22.77
C SER A 170 8.97 -20.73 -23.53
N GLU A 171 8.34 -19.57 -23.42
CA GLU A 171 8.73 -18.33 -24.10
C GLU A 171 9.55 -17.38 -23.21
N ILE A 172 9.91 -17.83 -22.00
CA ILE A 172 10.73 -17.04 -21.07
C ILE A 172 12.20 -17.21 -21.48
N PRO A 173 12.85 -16.18 -22.05
CA PRO A 173 14.26 -16.26 -22.41
C PRO A 173 15.11 -16.29 -21.14
N ALA A 174 16.30 -16.89 -21.27
CA ALA A 174 17.31 -16.93 -20.22
C ALA A 174 17.55 -15.54 -19.61
N ARG A 175 17.86 -15.53 -18.31
CA ARG A 175 18.13 -14.29 -17.58
C ARG A 175 19.54 -13.80 -17.88
N SER A 176 19.69 -12.53 -18.27
CA SER A 176 21.01 -11.89 -18.32
C SER A 176 21.49 -11.56 -16.91
N THR A 177 22.79 -11.68 -16.66
CA THR A 177 23.44 -11.37 -15.38
C THR A 177 24.32 -10.12 -15.43
N VAL A 178 24.22 -9.34 -16.52
CA VAL A 178 25.05 -8.14 -16.77
C VAL A 178 24.26 -6.87 -16.45
N ASP A 179 24.95 -5.84 -15.95
CA ASP A 179 24.41 -4.48 -15.69
C ASP A 179 23.15 -4.48 -14.81
N LEU A 180 23.22 -5.21 -13.70
CA LEU A 180 22.12 -5.36 -12.76
C LEU A 180 22.15 -4.26 -11.69
N ALA A 181 20.97 -3.71 -11.38
CA ALA A 181 20.79 -2.90 -10.19
C ALA A 181 20.75 -3.77 -8.95
N HIS A 182 21.48 -3.35 -7.92
CA HIS A 182 21.48 -4.00 -6.62
C HIS A 182 21.03 -3.04 -5.52
N ILE A 183 20.36 -3.60 -4.54
CA ILE A 183 20.04 -2.94 -3.27
C ILE A 183 20.81 -3.64 -2.16
N THR A 184 21.01 -2.96 -1.04
CA THR A 184 21.73 -3.54 0.10
C THR A 184 20.78 -4.01 1.19
N ARG A 185 19.53 -3.51 1.21
CA ARG A 185 18.54 -3.86 2.23
C ARG A 185 17.10 -3.65 1.75
N VAL A 186 16.19 -4.41 2.36
CA VAL A 186 14.74 -4.25 2.24
C VAL A 186 14.18 -3.81 3.58
N ASP A 187 13.71 -2.58 3.67
CA ASP A 187 13.14 -2.03 4.89
C ASP A 187 11.63 -2.27 4.90
N ARG A 188 11.14 -2.97 5.93
CA ARG A 188 9.72 -3.18 6.24
C ARG A 188 9.35 -2.23 7.37
N LEU A 189 8.47 -1.29 7.10
CA LEU A 189 8.30 -0.09 7.90
C LEU A 189 6.99 -0.13 8.68
N SER A 190 7.04 0.24 9.96
CA SER A 190 5.87 0.70 10.69
C SER A 190 5.34 2.01 10.10
N PHE A 191 4.11 2.41 10.46
CA PHE A 191 3.53 3.65 9.94
C PHE A 191 4.37 4.91 10.26
N PRO A 192 4.90 5.11 11.49
CA PRO A 192 5.80 6.25 11.76
C PRO A 192 7.09 6.20 10.94
N GLU A 193 7.71 5.03 10.80
CA GLU A 193 8.94 4.87 10.00
C GLU A 193 8.68 5.11 8.50
N ALA A 194 7.50 4.70 8.00
CA ALA A 194 7.05 4.97 6.65
C ALA A 194 6.99 6.48 6.36
N LEU A 195 6.42 7.26 7.29
CA LEU A 195 6.41 8.73 7.17
C LEU A 195 7.83 9.30 7.17
N ILE A 196 8.70 8.85 8.07
CA ILE A 196 10.10 9.32 8.10
C ILE A 196 10.80 9.00 6.77
N ARG A 197 10.60 7.80 6.24
CA ARG A 197 11.20 7.36 4.98
C ARG A 197 10.68 8.14 3.78
N LEU A 198 9.39 8.46 3.77
CA LEU A 198 8.75 9.14 2.64
C LEU A 198 9.38 10.52 2.36
N LYS A 199 10.02 11.15 3.35
CA LYS A 199 10.81 12.39 3.14
C LYS A 199 11.99 12.22 2.19
N ARG A 200 12.49 11.00 2.03
CA ARG A 200 13.73 10.71 1.28
C ARG A 200 13.47 9.98 -0.02
N GLN A 201 12.41 9.18 -0.11
CA GLN A 201 12.06 8.42 -1.30
C GLN A 201 10.60 7.97 -1.27
N PRO A 202 10.00 7.59 -2.42
CA PRO A 202 8.75 6.86 -2.46
C PRO A 202 8.82 5.54 -1.67
N ILE A 203 7.67 5.07 -1.19
CA ILE A 203 7.55 3.79 -0.47
C ILE A 203 6.43 2.94 -1.07
N GLY A 204 6.59 1.62 -1.06
CA GLY A 204 5.54 0.70 -1.47
C GLY A 204 4.59 0.41 -0.31
N ALA A 205 3.33 0.14 -0.62
CA ALA A 205 2.33 -0.29 0.35
C ALA A 205 1.30 -1.25 -0.26
N SER A 206 0.58 -1.94 0.62
CA SER A 206 -0.62 -2.72 0.30
C SER A 206 -1.86 -1.87 0.58
N LEU A 207 -2.73 -1.73 -0.42
CA LEU A 207 -4.02 -1.04 -0.34
C LEU A 207 -5.15 -2.08 -0.47
N TYR A 208 -6.11 -2.05 0.45
CA TYR A 208 -7.35 -2.79 0.27
C TYR A 208 -8.24 -2.10 -0.77
N ILE A 209 -8.67 -2.84 -1.79
CA ILE A 209 -9.55 -2.35 -2.85
C ILE A 209 -10.97 -2.82 -2.60
N PHE A 210 -11.88 -1.85 -2.59
CA PHE A 210 -13.32 -2.03 -2.64
C PHE A 210 -13.82 -1.49 -3.98
N THR A 211 -14.52 -2.31 -4.76
CA THR A 211 -15.15 -1.91 -6.01
C THR A 211 -16.68 -1.80 -5.85
N PRO A 212 -17.33 -0.81 -6.47
CA PRO A 212 -16.78 0.12 -7.47
C PRO A 212 -16.07 1.36 -6.87
N ASP A 213 -16.04 1.55 -5.54
CA ASP A 213 -15.55 2.78 -4.88
C ASP A 213 -14.15 3.19 -5.32
N TYR A 214 -13.25 2.22 -5.50
CA TYR A 214 -11.88 2.45 -5.94
C TYR A 214 -11.80 3.18 -7.28
N VAL A 215 -12.66 2.82 -8.22
CA VAL A 215 -12.76 3.45 -9.54
C VAL A 215 -13.60 4.74 -9.45
N ASN A 216 -14.73 4.68 -8.73
CA ASN A 216 -15.69 5.78 -8.63
C ASN A 216 -15.16 6.99 -7.86
N THR A 217 -14.17 6.80 -6.98
CA THR A 217 -13.56 7.89 -6.20
C THR A 217 -13.02 9.00 -7.10
N LYS A 218 -12.48 8.67 -8.29
CA LYS A 218 -11.91 9.63 -9.24
C LYS A 218 -10.95 10.60 -8.51
N GLY A 219 -11.19 11.92 -8.60
CA GLY A 219 -10.39 12.94 -7.90
C GLY A 219 -10.74 13.17 -6.42
N GLY A 220 -11.67 12.40 -5.87
CA GLY A 220 -12.04 12.42 -4.46
C GLY A 220 -11.00 11.75 -3.55
N VAL A 221 -11.40 11.50 -2.31
CA VAL A 221 -10.59 10.79 -1.31
C VAL A 221 -11.15 9.39 -1.12
N TYR A 222 -10.32 8.40 -1.37
CA TYR A 222 -10.65 6.99 -1.19
C TYR A 222 -10.69 6.64 0.30
N ARG A 223 -11.84 6.14 0.75
CA ARG A 223 -12.12 5.79 2.15
C ARG A 223 -12.64 4.36 2.32
N GLY A 224 -12.40 3.49 1.34
CA GLY A 224 -12.90 2.11 1.37
C GLY A 224 -14.36 2.05 0.91
N PRO A 225 -15.18 1.16 1.49
CA PRO A 225 -16.57 1.00 1.10
C PRO A 225 -17.40 2.21 1.52
N MET A 226 -18.07 2.84 0.57
CA MET A 226 -18.97 3.97 0.75
C MET A 226 -20.31 3.78 0.02
N GLU A 227 -20.42 2.77 -0.83
CA GLU A 227 -21.61 2.45 -1.60
C GLU A 227 -22.21 1.11 -1.14
N LYS A 228 -23.52 0.90 -1.35
CA LYS A 228 -24.15 -0.39 -1.02
C LYS A 228 -23.62 -1.55 -1.87
N GLU A 229 -23.22 -1.23 -3.10
CA GLU A 229 -22.64 -2.18 -4.05
C GLU A 229 -21.14 -2.43 -3.81
N SER A 230 -20.54 -1.83 -2.77
CA SER A 230 -19.13 -2.02 -2.45
C SER A 230 -18.82 -3.50 -2.15
N LYS A 231 -17.79 -4.03 -2.80
CA LYS A 231 -17.26 -5.37 -2.54
C LYS A 231 -15.76 -5.30 -2.33
N LEU A 232 -15.28 -5.97 -1.28
CA LEU A 232 -13.85 -6.16 -1.08
C LEU A 232 -13.30 -7.09 -2.17
N GLU A 233 -12.48 -6.53 -3.05
CA GLU A 233 -11.87 -7.28 -4.15
C GLU A 233 -10.56 -7.93 -3.73
N GLY A 234 -9.79 -7.25 -2.88
CA GLY A 234 -8.56 -7.80 -2.33
C GLY A 234 -7.54 -6.76 -1.95
N VAL A 235 -6.26 -7.15 -2.03
CA VAL A 235 -5.11 -6.31 -1.69
C VAL A 235 -4.33 -6.01 -2.96
N HIS A 236 -3.99 -4.74 -3.15
CA HIS A 236 -3.28 -4.25 -4.31
C HIS A 236 -1.99 -3.53 -3.90
N ALA A 237 -0.92 -3.72 -4.66
CA ALA A 237 0.34 -3.03 -4.42
C ALA A 237 0.29 -1.63 -5.05
N VAL A 238 0.71 -0.62 -4.29
CA VAL A 238 0.76 0.77 -4.75
C VAL A 238 2.04 1.47 -4.30
N SER A 239 2.41 2.55 -5.00
CA SER A 239 3.53 3.43 -4.63
C SER A 239 2.99 4.69 -3.93
N ILE A 240 3.44 4.98 -2.71
CA ILE A 240 3.12 6.21 -1.98
C ILE A 240 4.16 7.26 -2.33
N LEU A 241 3.67 8.41 -2.80
CA LEU A 241 4.49 9.51 -3.31
C LEU A 241 4.55 10.70 -2.38
N GLY A 242 3.65 10.80 -1.41
CA GLY A 242 3.52 12.02 -0.65
C GLY A 242 2.42 12.00 0.37
N VAL A 243 2.38 13.07 1.16
CA VAL A 243 1.30 13.36 2.10
C VAL A 243 0.71 14.72 1.76
N THR A 244 -0.62 14.75 1.69
CA THR A 244 -1.41 15.97 1.51
C THR A 244 -2.50 16.05 2.58
N GLU A 245 -3.11 17.21 2.73
CA GLU A 245 -4.19 17.46 3.67
C GLU A 245 -5.37 18.07 2.90
N GLU A 246 -6.56 17.49 3.06
CA GLU A 246 -7.79 18.02 2.46
C GLU A 246 -8.87 18.11 3.53
N LYS A 247 -9.39 19.32 3.77
CA LYS A 247 -10.45 19.58 4.77
C LYS A 247 -10.12 19.01 6.16
N GLY A 248 -8.85 19.11 6.57
CA GLY A 248 -8.36 18.63 7.86
C GLY A 248 -8.12 17.11 7.96
N GLU A 249 -8.26 16.36 6.86
CA GLU A 249 -7.95 14.92 6.81
C GLU A 249 -6.58 14.70 6.16
N MET A 250 -5.73 13.90 6.81
CA MET A 250 -4.42 13.52 6.28
C MET A 250 -4.53 12.38 5.26
N LEU A 251 -3.92 12.57 4.10
CA LEU A 251 -4.06 11.71 2.93
C LEU A 251 -2.68 11.30 2.38
N PHE A 252 -2.56 10.05 1.98
CA PHE A 252 -1.48 9.64 1.09
C PHE A 252 -1.84 10.01 -0.35
N LYS A 253 -0.87 10.58 -1.07
CA LYS A 253 -0.87 10.60 -2.53
C LYS A 253 -0.27 9.29 -3.02
N VAL A 254 -1.04 8.54 -3.79
CA VAL A 254 -0.75 7.16 -4.17
C VAL A 254 -0.75 7.04 -5.69
N LYS A 255 0.28 6.43 -6.26
CA LYS A 255 0.33 6.01 -7.66
C LYS A 255 -0.20 4.58 -7.78
N SER A 256 -1.24 4.42 -8.60
CA SER A 256 -1.85 3.13 -8.95
C SER A 256 -1.02 2.41 -10.02
N THR A 257 -1.24 1.10 -10.17
CA THR A 257 -0.64 0.30 -11.25
C THR A 257 -1.66 -0.08 -12.35
N HIS A 258 -2.81 0.61 -12.39
CA HIS A 258 -3.88 0.40 -13.39
C HIS A 258 -3.93 1.48 -14.49
N GLY A 259 -2.85 2.23 -14.71
CA GLY A 259 -2.86 3.33 -15.68
C GLY A 259 -3.75 4.49 -15.22
N ASP A 260 -4.37 5.16 -16.17
CA ASP A 260 -5.28 6.31 -15.98
C ASP A 260 -6.72 5.92 -15.59
N ARG A 261 -7.03 4.62 -15.54
CA ARG A 261 -8.36 4.08 -15.24
C ARG A 261 -8.86 4.41 -13.84
N VAL A 262 -7.95 4.81 -12.95
CA VAL A 262 -8.24 5.02 -11.53
C VAL A 262 -7.63 6.34 -11.07
N GLY A 263 -8.41 7.09 -10.28
CA GLY A 263 -7.94 8.36 -9.75
C GLY A 263 -7.97 9.48 -10.79
N VAL A 264 -7.03 10.42 -10.66
CA VAL A 264 -6.74 11.46 -11.67
C VAL A 264 -5.37 11.15 -12.23
N ASP A 265 -5.29 10.87 -13.52
CA ASP A 265 -4.06 10.49 -14.23
C ASP A 265 -3.32 9.31 -13.55
N GLY A 266 -4.05 8.35 -12.97
CA GLY A 266 -3.49 7.20 -12.26
C GLY A 266 -3.13 7.44 -10.79
N TYR A 267 -3.40 8.65 -10.27
CA TYR A 267 -3.11 9.02 -8.88
C TYR A 267 -4.37 9.08 -8.02
N LEU A 268 -4.28 8.48 -6.84
CA LEU A 268 -5.32 8.44 -5.83
C LEU A 268 -4.92 9.22 -4.59
N LYS A 269 -5.93 9.82 -3.95
CA LYS A 269 -5.83 10.30 -2.57
C LYS A 269 -6.45 9.25 -1.66
N VAL A 270 -5.65 8.63 -0.79
CA VAL A 270 -6.10 7.59 0.13
C VAL A 270 -6.04 8.11 1.55
N SER A 271 -7.12 7.96 2.31
CA SER A 271 -7.14 8.39 3.72
C SER A 271 -6.12 7.62 4.57
N MET A 272 -5.31 8.35 5.34
CA MET A 272 -4.38 7.78 6.34
C MET A 272 -5.09 7.44 7.65
N GLU A 273 -6.29 7.98 7.82
CA GLU A 273 -7.03 8.03 9.08
C GLU A 273 -8.14 7.00 9.13
N VAL A 274 -8.64 6.54 7.99
CA VAL A 274 -9.73 5.56 7.95
C VAL A 274 -9.28 4.22 8.50
N MET A 275 -10.07 3.72 9.45
CA MET A 275 -10.03 2.39 10.01
C MET A 275 -11.33 1.66 9.66
N LEU A 276 -11.22 0.35 9.44
CA LEU A 276 -12.33 -0.55 9.17
C LEU A 276 -12.27 -1.77 10.08
N VAL A 277 -13.45 -2.28 10.45
CA VAL A 277 -13.62 -3.63 10.99
C VAL A 277 -14.91 -4.22 10.42
N GLN A 278 -14.87 -5.48 10.00
CA GLN A 278 -16.06 -6.21 9.59
C GLN A 278 -16.89 -6.53 10.84
N ILE A 279 -18.18 -6.21 10.79
CA ILE A 279 -19.12 -6.58 11.83
C ILE A 279 -19.61 -8.00 11.54
N PRO A 280 -19.43 -8.96 12.45
CA PRO A 280 -19.96 -10.30 12.27
C PRO A 280 -21.49 -10.27 12.18
N LYS A 281 -22.04 -10.72 11.04
CA LYS A 281 -23.49 -10.87 10.84
C LYS A 281 -23.81 -12.32 10.52
N LYS A 282 -24.89 -12.86 11.10
CA LYS A 282 -25.32 -14.24 10.84
C LYS A 282 -25.52 -14.45 9.33
N GLY A 283 -24.87 -15.48 8.78
CA GLY A 283 -24.93 -15.78 7.34
C GLY A 283 -23.90 -15.05 6.47
N THR A 284 -23.09 -14.14 7.04
CA THR A 284 -21.94 -13.55 6.35
C THR A 284 -20.65 -14.25 6.79
N LEU A 285 -19.74 -14.48 5.83
CA LEU A 285 -18.43 -15.06 6.13
C LEU A 285 -17.42 -13.94 6.49
N PRO A 286 -16.47 -14.20 7.40
CA PRO A 286 -15.36 -13.31 7.62
C PRO A 286 -14.55 -13.11 6.33
N ASP A 287 -14.18 -11.88 6.03
CA ASP A 287 -13.33 -11.57 4.88
C ASP A 287 -11.85 -11.92 5.10
N GLY A 288 -11.47 -12.22 6.35
CA GLY A 288 -10.11 -12.56 6.76
C GLY A 288 -9.14 -11.38 6.75
N LYS A 289 -9.63 -10.15 6.50
CA LYS A 289 -8.84 -8.92 6.35
C LYS A 289 -9.17 -7.89 7.42
N PHE A 290 -10.45 -7.71 7.73
CA PHE A 290 -10.97 -6.70 8.63
C PHE A 290 -11.60 -7.32 9.89
N GLU A 291 -11.14 -8.49 10.34
CA GLU A 291 -11.59 -9.12 11.60
C GLU A 291 -11.31 -8.27 12.85
N LYS A 292 -10.37 -7.33 12.73
CA LYS A 292 -10.01 -6.33 13.75
C LYS A 292 -9.81 -4.97 13.10
N PRO A 293 -9.84 -3.87 13.86
CA PRO A 293 -9.53 -2.53 13.36
C PRO A 293 -8.25 -2.50 12.51
N THR A 294 -8.43 -2.24 11.22
CA THR A 294 -7.35 -2.28 10.23
C THR A 294 -7.43 -1.05 9.33
N PRO A 295 -6.30 -0.37 9.05
CA PRO A 295 -6.29 0.75 8.11
C PRO A 295 -6.44 0.27 6.67
N LEU A 296 -6.89 1.15 5.76
CA LEU A 296 -7.00 0.83 4.33
C LEU A 296 -5.67 0.51 3.67
N ILE A 297 -4.60 1.16 4.12
CA ILE A 297 -3.26 1.06 3.55
C ILE A 297 -2.26 0.64 4.62
N HIS A 298 -1.47 -0.39 4.33
CA HIS A 298 -0.62 -1.07 5.29
C HIS A 298 0.58 -1.75 4.62
N ARG A 299 1.42 -2.44 5.42
CA ARG A 299 2.62 -3.19 4.93
C ARG A 299 3.57 -2.32 4.11
N PHE A 300 3.94 -1.17 4.68
CA PHE A 300 4.89 -0.25 4.06
C PHE A 300 6.27 -0.90 3.90
N CYS A 301 6.90 -0.72 2.76
CA CYS A 301 8.27 -1.17 2.55
C CYS A 301 9.00 -0.36 1.48
N CYS A 302 10.32 -0.41 1.50
CA CYS A 302 11.13 0.21 0.46
C CYS A 302 12.53 -0.42 0.38
N PRO A 303 13.21 -0.31 -0.76
CA PRO A 303 14.63 -0.67 -0.88
C PRO A 303 15.53 0.41 -0.27
N THR A 304 16.77 0.03 0.02
CA THR A 304 17.82 0.95 0.48
C THR A 304 19.18 0.52 -0.05
N ILE A 305 20.03 1.50 -0.30
CA ILE A 305 21.45 1.33 -0.56
C ILE A 305 22.20 2.01 0.57
N ILE A 306 23.04 1.27 1.28
CA ILE A 306 23.97 1.83 2.25
C ILE A 306 25.23 2.17 1.45
N PRO A 307 25.67 3.44 1.42
CA PRO A 307 26.93 3.81 0.79
C PRO A 307 28.04 2.96 1.38
N LYS A 308 28.88 2.33 0.53
CA LYS A 308 30.14 1.75 1.02
C LYS A 308 30.93 2.88 1.68
N ALA A 309 31.36 2.68 2.92
CA ALA A 309 32.27 3.62 3.58
C ALA A 309 33.44 3.87 2.63
N LYS A 310 33.73 5.14 2.32
CA LYS A 310 34.92 5.51 1.57
C LYS A 310 36.13 5.15 2.43
N GLY A 311 36.72 3.98 2.21
CA GLY A 311 37.93 3.56 2.90
C GLY A 311 37.99 2.06 3.09
N GLU A 312 38.37 1.34 2.03
CA GLU A 312 39.23 0.16 2.08
C GLU A 312 39.61 -0.15 0.64
N SER A 313 40.67 0.52 0.17
CA SER A 313 41.43 0.08 -0.98
C SER A 313 42.07 -1.25 -0.61
N SER A 314 41.49 -2.37 -1.03
CA SER A 314 42.22 -3.64 -1.05
C SER A 314 43.24 -3.57 -2.21
N ALA A 315 44.38 -2.94 -1.94
CA ALA A 315 45.60 -3.32 -2.64
C ALA A 315 45.94 -4.72 -2.14
N MET A 316 45.50 -5.74 -2.87
CA MET A 316 46.04 -7.08 -2.70
C MET A 316 47.18 -7.21 -3.69
N GLN A 317 48.39 -7.05 -3.14
CA GLN A 317 49.67 -7.32 -3.77
C GLN A 317 49.67 -8.76 -4.30
N CYS A 318 50.12 -8.91 -5.54
CA CYS A 318 50.65 -10.17 -6.03
C CYS A 318 52.07 -10.29 -5.47
N ASP A 319 52.30 -11.35 -4.68
CA ASP A 319 53.58 -12.06 -4.62
C ASP A 319 53.36 -13.46 -5.21
#